data_AF-A0A413R0W7-F1
#
_entry.id   AF-A0A413R0W7-F1
#
_cell.length_a   1.000
_cell.length_b   1.000
_cell.length_c   1.000
_cell.angle_alpha   90.00
_cell.angle_beta   90.00
_cell.angle_gamma   90.00
#
_symmetry.space_group_name_H-M   'P 1'
#
loop_
_entity.id
_entity.type
_entity.pdbx_description
1 polymer ?
#
loop_
_entity_poly.entity_id
_entity_poly.type
_entity_poly.pdbx_seq_one_letter_code
_entity_poly.pdbx_strand_id
1 'polypeptide(L)'
;MEKPAAAIKRRKGLKKSEDILDNDNMGSEKLGANLFRITQAEAKLWRENIQSKEEANKAHFEVGYTVRKAIESLGGTMPEDLPTPDKSIKQIEHERKNQLKKK
;
A
#
# COMPACT_ATOMS: atom_id res chain seq x y z
N MET A 1 5.46 -10.52 9.40
CA MET A 1 6.36 -10.35 8.23
C MET A 1 5.51 -10.04 7.00
N GLU A 2 5.87 -9.04 6.21
CA GLU A 2 5.26 -8.83 4.89
C GLU A 2 5.47 -10.10 4.04
N LYS A 3 4.42 -10.56 3.37
CA LYS A 3 4.45 -11.78 2.55
C LYS A 3 5.32 -11.53 1.30
N PRO A 4 6.11 -12.50 0.82
CA PRO A 4 6.86 -12.35 -0.42
C PRO A 4 5.93 -11.98 -1.58
N ALA A 5 6.41 -11.15 -2.49
CA ALA A 5 5.71 -10.72 -3.72
C ALA A 5 4.97 -11.88 -4.44
N ALA A 6 5.63 -13.03 -4.60
CA ALA A 6 5.03 -14.21 -5.23
C ALA A 6 3.86 -14.82 -4.42
N ALA A 7 3.94 -14.80 -3.09
CA ALA A 7 2.88 -15.26 -2.20
C ALA A 7 1.68 -14.31 -2.23
N ILE A 8 1.92 -13.00 -2.39
CA ILE A 8 0.88 -11.98 -2.56
C ILE A 8 0.14 -12.22 -3.88
N LYS A 9 0.85 -12.39 -5.02
CA LYS A 9 0.23 -12.68 -6.32
C LYS A 9 -0.68 -13.90 -6.26
N ARG A 10 -0.17 -15.01 -5.68
CA ARG A 10 -0.93 -16.27 -5.56
C ARG A 10 -2.21 -16.09 -4.75
N ARG A 11 -2.13 -15.42 -3.60
CA ARG A 11 -3.31 -15.17 -2.75
C ARG A 11 -4.33 -14.27 -3.45
N LYS A 12 -3.87 -13.33 -4.26
CA LYS A 12 -4.72 -12.36 -4.97
C LYS A 12 -5.20 -12.81 -6.35
N GLY A 13 -4.88 -14.03 -6.77
CA GLY A 13 -5.27 -14.56 -8.07
C GLY A 13 -4.58 -13.88 -9.27
N LEU A 14 -3.48 -13.17 -9.04
CA LEU A 14 -2.76 -12.45 -10.10
C LEU A 14 -1.93 -13.41 -10.96
N LYS A 15 -1.93 -13.21 -12.28
CA LYS A 15 -1.08 -13.93 -13.22
C LYS A 15 0.39 -13.57 -12.99
N LYS A 16 1.30 -14.47 -13.38
CA LYS A 16 2.75 -14.28 -13.22
C LYS A 16 3.26 -12.98 -13.87
N SER A 17 2.69 -12.65 -15.04
CA SER A 17 3.01 -11.47 -15.87
C SER A 17 2.35 -10.17 -15.38
N GLU A 18 1.38 -10.25 -14.48
CA GLU A 18 0.70 -9.07 -13.95
C GLU A 18 1.56 -8.45 -12.86
N ASP A 19 1.77 -7.14 -12.94
CA ASP A 19 2.49 -6.42 -11.90
C ASP A 19 1.65 -6.41 -10.61
N ILE A 20 2.31 -6.67 -9.48
CA ILE A 20 1.71 -6.55 -8.15
C ILE A 20 1.27 -5.10 -7.91
N LEU A 21 1.97 -4.15 -8.51
CA LEU A 21 1.72 -2.72 -8.37
C LEU A 21 0.61 -2.21 -9.30
N ASP A 22 0.48 -2.74 -10.53
CA ASP A 22 -0.55 -2.28 -11.49
C ASP A 22 -1.93 -2.91 -11.29
N ASN A 23 -1.99 -4.20 -10.92
CA ASN A 23 -3.25 -4.91 -10.64
C ASN A 23 -3.61 -4.94 -9.14
N ASP A 24 -2.65 -4.55 -8.31
CA ASP A 24 -2.80 -3.68 -7.15
C ASP A 24 -3.65 -2.44 -7.42
N ASN A 25 -4.95 -2.58 -7.71
CA ASN A 25 -5.87 -1.53 -7.28
C ASN A 25 -5.78 -1.47 -5.77
N MET A 26 -4.86 -0.69 -5.25
CA MET A 26 -4.87 -0.41 -3.84
C MET A 26 -6.17 0.38 -3.65
N GLY A 27 -7.18 -0.26 -3.06
CA GLY A 27 -8.39 0.45 -2.62
C GLY A 27 -7.97 1.68 -1.82
N SER A 28 -8.78 2.73 -1.81
CA SER A 28 -8.46 4.01 -1.16
C SER A 28 -7.91 3.83 0.26
N GLU A 29 -8.42 2.84 1.00
CA GLU A 29 -7.94 2.44 2.32
C GLU A 29 -6.51 1.87 2.32
N LYS A 30 -6.19 0.94 1.40
CA LYS A 30 -4.84 0.39 1.25
C LYS A 30 -3.84 1.47 0.81
N LEU A 31 -4.24 2.36 -0.11
CA LEU A 31 -3.43 3.51 -0.52
C LEU A 31 -3.20 4.46 0.64
N GLY A 32 -4.26 4.80 1.37
CA GLY A 32 -4.20 5.69 2.53
C GLY A 32 -3.24 5.16 3.58
N ALA A 33 -3.39 3.88 3.97
CA ALA A 33 -2.50 3.24 4.93
C ALA A 33 -1.04 3.21 4.45
N ASN A 34 -0.81 2.92 3.16
CA ASN A 34 0.55 2.90 2.62
C ASN A 34 1.18 4.29 2.58
N LEU A 35 0.48 5.28 2.04
CA LEU A 35 0.96 6.65 1.96
C LEU A 35 1.24 7.21 3.35
N PHE A 36 0.33 6.96 4.30
CA PHE A 36 0.50 7.39 5.68
C PHE A 36 1.75 6.76 6.32
N ARG A 37 1.98 5.45 6.15
CA ARG A 37 3.21 4.82 6.69
C ARG A 37 4.47 5.44 6.10
N ILE A 38 4.48 5.74 4.80
CA ILE A 38 5.64 6.30 4.10
C ILE A 38 5.93 7.71 4.63
N THR A 39 4.91 8.58 4.69
CA THR A 39 5.10 9.97 5.12
C THR A 39 5.48 10.06 6.59
N GLN A 40 4.95 9.19 7.45
CA GLN A 40 5.34 9.16 8.86
C GLN A 40 6.74 8.59 9.08
N ALA A 41 7.14 7.58 8.29
CA ALA A 41 8.51 7.06 8.34
C ALA A 41 9.51 8.12 7.89
N GLU A 42 9.24 8.80 6.77
CA GLU A 42 10.04 9.92 6.32
C GLU A 42 10.14 11.00 7.42
N ALA A 43 9.01 11.50 7.92
CA ALA A 43 9.01 12.50 8.99
C ALA A 43 9.83 12.08 10.23
N LYS A 44 9.81 10.79 10.59
CA LYS A 44 10.61 10.24 11.69
C LYS A 44 12.11 10.27 11.37
N LEU A 45 12.51 9.85 10.16
CA LEU A 45 13.91 9.92 9.72
C LEU A 45 14.47 11.34 9.80
N TRP A 46 13.70 12.32 9.31
CA TRP A 46 14.08 13.74 9.35
C TRP A 46 14.17 14.26 10.79
N ARG A 47 13.14 14.03 11.61
CA ARG A 47 13.09 14.54 13.00
C ARG A 47 14.18 13.97 13.90
N GLU A 48 14.52 12.70 13.71
CA GLU A 48 15.52 11.99 14.52
C GLU A 48 16.92 12.01 13.88
N ASN A 49 17.08 12.70 12.74
CA ASN A 49 18.32 12.77 11.96
C ASN A 49 18.95 11.39 11.69
N ILE A 50 18.11 10.42 11.33
CA ILE A 50 18.53 9.04 11.07
C ILE A 50 19.19 8.96 9.70
N GLN A 51 20.45 8.50 9.66
CA GLN A 51 21.25 8.41 8.44
C GLN A 51 21.71 6.97 8.15
N SER A 52 21.78 6.11 9.17
CA SER A 52 22.24 4.73 9.01
C SER A 52 21.14 3.84 8.42
N LYS A 53 21.54 2.86 7.62
CA LYS A 53 20.62 1.89 7.00
C LYS A 53 19.88 1.08 8.06
N GLU A 54 20.58 0.67 9.11
CA GLU A 54 20.05 -0.15 10.20
C GLU A 54 18.96 0.60 10.98
N GLU A 55 19.21 1.86 11.34
CA GLU A 55 18.23 2.68 12.04
C GLU A 55 17.07 3.09 11.13
N ALA A 56 17.32 3.35 9.84
CA ALA A 56 16.25 3.62 8.90
C ALA A 56 15.29 2.43 8.77
N ASN A 57 15.84 1.21 8.66
CA ASN A 57 15.03 -0.01 8.65
C ASN A 57 14.22 -0.18 9.93
N LYS A 58 14.81 0.13 11.08
CA LYS A 58 14.11 0.11 12.38
C LYS A 58 12.98 1.13 12.43
N ALA A 59 13.21 2.37 11.99
CA ALA A 59 12.20 3.42 11.94
C ALA A 59 11.03 3.04 11.02
N HIS A 60 11.31 2.49 9.83
CA HIS A 60 10.28 1.98 8.92
C HIS A 60 9.47 0.85 9.56
N PHE A 61 10.12 -0.09 10.25
CA PHE A 61 9.44 -1.18 10.94
C PHE A 61 8.53 -0.67 12.06
N GLU A 62 9.03 0.21 12.92
CA GLU A 62 8.29 0.79 14.04
C GLU A 62 7.05 1.55 13.57
N VAL A 63 7.20 2.39 12.54
CA VAL A 63 6.08 3.13 11.95
C VAL A 63 5.07 2.17 11.33
N GLY A 64 5.53 1.21 10.52
CA GLY A 64 4.65 0.21 9.91
C GLY A 64 3.88 -0.62 10.94
N TYR A 65 4.55 -1.04 12.03
CA TYR A 65 3.92 -1.75 13.14
C TYR A 65 2.86 -0.88 13.84
N THR A 66 3.18 0.39 14.10
CA THR A 66 2.25 1.33 14.74
C THR A 66 1.01 1.58 13.89
N VAL A 67 1.18 1.77 12.58
CA VAL A 67 0.05 1.95 11.64
C VAL A 67 -0.86 0.71 11.65
N ARG A 68 -0.28 -0.50 11.62
CA ARG A 68 -1.08 -1.74 11.73
C ARG A 68 -1.83 -1.83 13.04
N LYS A 69 -1.19 -1.50 14.16
CA LYS A 69 -1.82 -1.49 15.49
C LYS A 69 -2.97 -0.48 15.57
N ALA A 70 -2.82 0.68 14.95
CA ALA A 70 -3.89 1.68 14.88
C ALA A 70 -5.10 1.14 14.08
N ILE A 71 -4.87 0.54 12.91
CA ILE A 71 -5.94 -0.07 12.11
C ILE A 71 -6.65 -1.17 12.92
N GLU A 72 -5.89 -2.04 13.59
CA GLU A 72 -6.43 -3.11 14.45
C GLU A 72 -7.26 -2.54 15.61
N SER A 73 -6.78 -1.49 16.30
CA SER A 73 -7.50 -0.86 17.41
C SER A 73 -8.81 -0.19 17.00
N LEU A 74 -8.91 0.23 15.74
CA LEU A 74 -10.12 0.82 15.16
C LEU A 74 -11.10 -0.25 14.65
N GLY A 75 -10.75 -1.54 14.75
CA GLY A 75 -11.54 -2.63 14.16
C GLY A 75 -11.47 -2.66 12.63
N GLY A 76 -10.46 -2.02 12.04
CA GLY A 76 -10.26 -1.95 10.60
C GLY A 76 -9.70 -3.25 10.01
N THR A 77 -9.92 -3.45 8.71
CA THR A 77 -9.36 -4.60 8.00
C THR A 77 -7.88 -4.37 7.71
N MET A 78 -7.03 -5.36 7.95
CA MET A 78 -5.60 -5.22 7.68
C MET A 78 -5.35 -4.92 6.19
N PRO A 79 -4.40 -4.03 5.85
CA PRO A 79 -4.14 -3.65 4.46
C PRO A 79 -3.79 -4.83 3.54
N GLU A 80 -3.19 -5.90 4.08
CA GLU A 80 -2.93 -7.12 3.34
C GLU A 80 -4.17 -7.98 3.08
N ASP A 81 -5.25 -7.81 3.84
CA ASP A 81 -6.47 -8.63 3.77
C ASP A 81 -7.62 -7.88 3.13
N LEU A 82 -7.43 -6.58 2.82
CA LEU A 82 -8.33 -5.82 1.95
C LEU A 82 -8.49 -6.53 0.59
N PRO A 83 -9.73 -6.58 0.06
CA PRO A 83 -10.01 -7.21 -1.23
C PRO A 83 -9.19 -6.53 -2.33
N THR A 84 -8.82 -7.31 -3.35
CA THR A 84 -8.28 -6.75 -4.59
C THR A 84 -9.45 -6.22 -5.41
N PRO A 85 -9.51 -4.93 -5.73
CA PRO A 85 -10.56 -4.34 -6.57
C PRO A 85 -10.56 -4.89 -7.99
N ASP A 86 -11.75 -4.96 -8.57
CA ASP A 86 -12.00 -5.61 -9.86
C ASP A 86 -11.41 -4.88 -11.08
N LYS A 87 -11.13 -3.56 -10.98
CA LYS A 87 -10.70 -2.72 -12.12
C LYS A 87 -9.41 -1.97 -11.86
N SER A 88 -8.37 -2.22 -12.67
CA SER A 88 -7.03 -1.58 -12.57
C SER A 88 -7.08 -0.05 -12.54
N ILE A 89 -6.09 0.62 -11.92
CA ILE A 89 -6.02 2.09 -11.90
C ILE A 89 -5.98 2.62 -13.34
N LYS A 90 -5.24 1.93 -14.21
CA LYS A 90 -5.20 2.22 -15.65
C LYS A 90 -6.58 2.11 -16.30
N GLN A 91 -7.39 1.10 -15.95
CA GLN A 91 -8.77 0.98 -16.42
C GLN A 91 -9.65 2.12 -15.90
N ILE A 92 -9.55 2.46 -14.62
CA ILE A 92 -10.30 3.59 -14.01
C ILE A 92 -9.90 4.92 -14.66
N GLU A 93 -8.61 5.17 -14.87
CA GLU A 93 -8.11 6.37 -15.55
C GLU A 93 -8.60 6.46 -16.99
N HIS A 94 -8.59 5.34 -17.71
CA HIS A 94 -9.09 5.27 -19.09
C HIS A 94 -10.59 5.55 -19.15
N GLU A 95 -11.38 4.94 -18.25
CA GLU A 95 -12.82 5.19 -18.12
C GLU A 95 -13.11 6.67 -17.81
N ARG A 96 -12.39 7.27 -16.84
CA ARG A 96 -12.53 8.70 -16.51
C ARG A 96 -12.17 9.61 -17.68
N LYS A 97 -11.05 9.34 -18.38
CA LYS A 97 -10.65 10.11 -19.57
C LYS A 97 -11.73 10.04 -20.65
N ASN A 98 -12.33 8.88 -20.87
CA ASN A 98 -13.39 8.70 -21.87
C ASN A 98 -14.70 9.39 -21.45
N GLN A 99 -15.04 9.43 -20.16
CA GLN A 99 -16.20 10.17 -19.65
C GLN A 99 -16.01 11.69 -19.81
N LEU A 100 -14.80 12.20 -19.56
CA LEU A 100 -14.47 13.62 -19.73
C LEU A 100 -14.48 14.07 -21.20
N LYS A 101 -14.17 13.18 -22.14
CA LYS A 101 -14.24 13.45 -23.59
C LYS A 101 -15.66 13.39 -24.17
N LYS A 102 -16.60 12.79 -23.44
CA LYS A 102 -18.02 12.66 -23.84
C LYS A 102 -18.90 13.79 -23.28
N LYS A 103 -18.36 14.62 -22.39
CA LYS A 103 -18.93 15.91 -21.97
C LYS A 103 -18.39 17.01 -22.86
#